data_AF-A0A7S2QGA8-F1
#
_entry.id   AF-A0A7S2QGA8-F1
#
_cell.length_a   1.000
_cell.length_b   1.000
_cell.length_c   1.000
_cell.angle_alpha   90.00
_cell.angle_beta   90.00
_cell.angle_gamma   90.00
#
_symmetry.space_group_name_H-M   'P 1'
#
loop_
_entity.id
_entity.type
_entity.pdbx_description
1 polymer ?
#
loop_
_entity_poly.entity_id
_entity_poly.type
_entity_poly.pdbx_seq_one_letter_code
_entity_poly.pdbx_strand_id
1 'polypeptide(L)'
;DLGLRFPGEKFQVSTLQAHDIMVENGTFRVALGLIGVIELYGAFLINEGFLENNPARDAGDFFVGKNFLPKDEAKADEMRLKELENGRLAMIAFGGIATQASVFGTTWP
;
A
#
# COMPACT_ATOMS: atom_id res chain seq x y z
N ASP A 1 14.43 -11.63 -4.51
CA ASP A 1 14.60 -10.34 -5.20
C ASP A 1 14.15 -10.54 -6.64
N LEU A 2 13.21 -9.72 -7.14
CA LEU A 2 12.66 -9.86 -8.49
C LEU A 2 13.57 -9.24 -9.57
N GLY A 3 14.71 -8.64 -9.17
CA GLY A 3 15.72 -8.09 -10.08
C GLY A 3 15.33 -6.76 -10.75
N LEU A 4 14.09 -6.30 -10.57
CA LEU A 4 13.64 -4.98 -11.04
C LEU A 4 14.12 -3.90 -10.07
N ARG A 5 14.96 -2.98 -10.54
CA ARG A 5 15.56 -1.93 -9.71
C ARG A 5 15.53 -0.59 -10.43
N PHE A 6 15.40 0.48 -9.65
CA PHE A 6 15.50 1.84 -10.18
C PHE A 6 16.93 2.15 -10.66
N PRO A 7 17.09 3.00 -11.68
CA PRO A 7 18.40 3.40 -12.16
C PRO A 7 19.16 4.19 -11.08
N GLY A 8 20.41 3.80 -10.83
CA GLY A 8 21.29 4.43 -9.83
C GLY A 8 21.97 3.38 -8.95
N GLU A 9 23.27 3.56 -8.72
CA GLU A 9 24.12 2.64 -7.92
C GLU A 9 23.58 2.44 -6.50
N LYS A 10 22.99 3.50 -5.93
CA LYS A 10 22.38 3.51 -4.59
C LYS A 10 21.15 2.59 -4.44
N PHE A 11 20.56 2.14 -5.54
CA PHE A 11 19.37 1.28 -5.55
C PHE A 11 19.68 -0.18 -5.93
N GLN A 12 20.96 -0.53 -6.12
CA GLN A 12 21.41 -1.87 -6.51
C GLN A 12 21.64 -2.79 -5.30
N VAL A 13 20.68 -2.84 -4.38
CA VAL A 13 20.78 -3.53 -3.09
C VAL A 13 19.83 -4.72 -3.00
N SER A 14 20.14 -5.66 -2.09
CA SER A 14 19.23 -6.78 -1.80
C SER A 14 17.95 -6.25 -1.12
N THR A 15 16.80 -6.87 -1.40
CA THR A 15 15.51 -6.43 -0.86
C THR A 15 15.43 -6.46 0.67
N LEU A 16 16.23 -7.32 1.32
CA LEU A 16 16.27 -7.43 2.78
C LEU A 16 17.02 -6.25 3.42
N GLN A 17 18.14 -5.84 2.81
CA GLN A 17 18.94 -4.71 3.29
C GLN A 17 18.46 -3.36 2.76
N ALA A 18 17.49 -3.37 1.84
CA ALA A 18 16.97 -2.17 1.20
C ALA A 18 16.41 -1.16 2.20
N HIS A 19 15.76 -1.62 3.28
CA HIS A 19 15.20 -0.71 4.29
C HIS A 19 16.29 0.19 4.90
N ASP A 20 17.35 -0.39 5.43
CA ASP A 20 18.37 0.35 6.19
C ASP A 20 19.18 1.26 5.26
N ILE A 21 19.59 0.76 4.09
CA ILE A 21 20.35 1.54 3.11
C ILE A 21 19.52 2.72 2.59
N MET A 22 18.21 2.55 2.42
CA MET A 22 17.32 3.62 1.95
C MET A 22 17.00 4.67 3.03
N VAL A 23 17.07 4.28 4.31
CA VAL A 23 16.99 5.21 5.44
C VAL A 23 18.28 6.04 5.53
N GLU A 24 19.45 5.40 5.41
CA GLU A 24 20.76 6.08 5.40
C GLU A 24 20.88 7.07 4.24
N ASN A 25 20.48 6.66 3.03
CA ASN A 25 20.45 7.51 1.84
C ASN A 25 19.45 8.68 1.94
N GLY A 26 18.55 8.66 2.93
CA GLY A 26 17.56 9.70 3.16
C GLY A 26 16.34 9.67 2.23
N THR A 27 16.33 8.80 1.21
CA THR A 27 15.17 8.64 0.31
C THR A 27 13.94 8.14 1.05
N PHE A 28 14.10 7.24 2.04
CA PHE A 28 12.97 6.75 2.83
C PHE A 28 12.36 7.83 3.74
N ARG A 29 13.14 8.85 4.14
CA ARG A 29 12.63 10.01 4.89
C ARG A 29 11.70 10.88 4.05
N VAL A 30 12.00 11.04 2.76
CA VAL A 30 11.12 11.75 1.83
C VAL A 30 9.82 10.95 1.62
N ALA A 31 9.92 9.63 1.46
CA ALA A 31 8.75 8.76 1.36
C ALA A 31 7.87 8.85 2.62
N LEU A 32 8.46 8.81 3.81
CA LEU A 32 7.75 8.99 5.07
C LEU A 32 7.05 10.35 5.16
N GLY A 33 7.70 11.44 4.75
CA GLY A 33 7.09 12.76 4.73
C GLY A 33 5.89 12.85 3.78
N LEU A 34 5.98 12.28 2.58
CA LEU A 34 4.88 12.27 1.61
C LEU A 34 3.71 11.40 2.08
N ILE A 35 3.99 10.20 2.58
CA ILE A 35 2.95 9.32 3.16
C ILE A 35 2.31 10.00 4.35
N GLY A 36 3.09 10.66 5.22
CA GLY A 36 2.57 11.40 6.36
C GLY A 36 1.58 12.50 5.98
N VAL A 37 1.83 13.25 4.90
CA VAL A 37 0.87 14.25 4.41
C VAL A 37 -0.42 13.60 3.89
N ILE A 38 -0.31 12.47 3.18
CA ILE A 38 -1.48 11.71 2.69
C ILE A 38 -2.30 11.16 3.87
N GLU A 39 -1.64 10.62 4.89
CA GLU A 39 -2.29 10.11 6.11
C GLU A 39 -2.95 11.22 6.92
N LEU A 40 -2.37 12.40 7.02
CA LEU A 40 -3.02 13.55 7.68
C LEU A 40 -4.32 13.95 6.97
N TYR A 41 -4.32 13.93 5.63
CA TYR A 41 -5.54 14.13 4.86
C TYR A 41 -6.54 12.97 5.08
N GLY A 42 -6.08 11.72 5.05
CA GLY A 42 -6.91 10.54 5.34
C GLY A 42 -7.55 10.57 6.74
N ALA A 43 -6.79 10.95 7.76
CA ALA A 43 -7.26 11.09 9.12
C ALA A 43 -8.34 12.18 9.26
N PHE A 44 -8.18 13.31 8.56
CA PHE A 44 -9.22 14.33 8.47
C PHE A 44 -10.50 13.77 7.83
N LEU A 45 -10.39 13.01 6.75
CA LEU A 45 -11.54 12.38 6.10
C LEU A 45 -12.23 11.31 6.96
N ILE A 46 -11.46 10.56 7.76
CA ILE A 46 -12.02 9.60 8.72
C ILE A 46 -12.80 10.35 9.81
N ASN A 47 -12.32 11.50 10.28
CA ASN A 47 -13.06 12.32 11.22
C ASN A 47 -14.41 12.79 10.64
N GLU A 48 -14.40 13.33 9.41
CA GLU A 48 -15.64 13.76 8.73
C GLU A 48 -16.61 12.60 8.42
N GLY A 49 -16.09 11.41 8.07
CA GLY A 49 -16.93 10.25 7.74
C GLY A 49 -17.45 9.49 8.96
N PHE A 50 -16.57 9.18 9.91
CA PHE A 50 -16.86 8.32 11.07
C PHE A 50 -17.31 9.11 12.31
N LEU A 51 -16.65 10.23 12.63
CA LEU A 51 -16.94 10.99 13.85
C LEU A 51 -18.09 11.98 13.66
N GLU A 52 -18.22 12.57 12.48
CA GLU A 52 -19.30 13.52 12.16
C GLU A 52 -20.55 12.86 11.55
N ASN A 53 -20.59 11.52 11.43
CA ASN A 53 -21.72 10.73 10.91
C ASN A 53 -22.26 11.23 9.56
N ASN A 54 -21.39 11.63 8.64
CA ASN A 54 -21.82 12.05 7.32
C ASN A 54 -22.19 10.83 6.45
N PRO A 55 -23.47 10.63 6.07
CA PRO A 55 -23.91 9.45 5.31
C PRO A 55 -23.46 9.46 3.85
N ALA A 56 -22.85 10.54 3.37
CA ALA A 56 -22.43 10.69 1.98
C ALA A 56 -21.10 10.02 1.64
N ARG A 57 -20.44 9.35 2.60
CA ARG A 57 -19.12 8.74 2.40
C ARG A 57 -19.06 7.33 2.96
N ASP A 58 -18.71 6.39 2.09
CA ASP A 58 -18.43 5.01 2.48
C ASP A 58 -16.96 4.83 2.88
N ALA A 59 -16.68 3.83 3.70
CA ALA A 59 -15.34 3.55 4.20
C ALA A 59 -14.40 3.15 3.04
N GLY A 60 -13.24 3.79 2.96
CA GLY A 60 -12.24 3.53 1.90
C GLY A 60 -12.50 4.27 0.58
N ASP A 61 -13.57 5.08 0.47
CA ASP A 61 -13.80 5.91 -0.70
C ASP A 61 -13.05 7.26 -0.61
N PHE A 62 -11.89 7.31 -1.26
CA PHE A 62 -11.03 8.50 -1.39
C PHE A 62 -11.28 9.30 -2.68
N PHE A 63 -12.37 9.04 -3.41
CA PHE A 63 -12.67 9.66 -4.71
C PHE A 63 -11.64 9.39 -5.84
N VAL A 64 -10.58 8.64 -5.54
CA VAL A 64 -9.56 8.23 -6.52
C VAL A 64 -10.12 7.03 -7.30
N GLY A 65 -10.28 7.17 -8.61
CA GLY A 65 -10.68 6.06 -9.49
C GLY A 65 -12.17 5.87 -9.72
N LYS A 66 -13.05 6.79 -9.26
CA LYS A 66 -14.50 6.75 -9.54
C LYS A 66 -14.86 6.67 -11.03
N ASN A 67 -13.98 7.15 -11.90
CA ASN A 67 -14.16 7.07 -13.36
C ASN A 67 -13.94 5.67 -13.94
N PHE A 68 -13.29 4.76 -13.22
CA PHE A 68 -13.03 3.38 -13.64
C PHE A 68 -14.02 2.37 -13.03
N LEU A 69 -14.89 2.82 -12.12
CA LEU A 69 -15.93 1.96 -11.56
C LEU A 69 -17.10 1.81 -12.56
N PRO A 70 -17.65 0.58 -12.71
CA PRO A 70 -18.90 0.37 -13.43
C PRO A 70 -20.03 1.20 -12.80
N LYS A 71 -20.88 1.79 -13.63
CA LYS A 71 -22.04 2.60 -13.18
C LYS A 71 -23.18 1.76 -12.58
N ASP A 72 -23.12 0.43 -12.75
CA ASP A 72 -24.09 -0.51 -12.18
C ASP A 72 -23.70 -0.86 -10.72
N GLU A 73 -24.59 -0.63 -9.76
CA GLU A 73 -24.34 -0.86 -8.33
C GLU A 73 -23.93 -2.31 -8.03
N ALA A 74 -24.59 -3.30 -8.64
CA ALA A 74 -24.26 -4.72 -8.44
C ALA A 74 -22.84 -5.10 -8.92
N LYS A 75 -22.35 -4.45 -9.99
CA LYS A 75 -20.98 -4.66 -10.48
C LYS A 75 -19.96 -3.89 -9.65
N ALA A 76 -20.34 -2.75 -9.10
CA ALA A 76 -19.50 -2.02 -8.15
C ALA A 76 -19.27 -2.85 -6.87
N ASP A 77 -20.31 -3.53 -6.37
CA ASP A 77 -20.19 -4.40 -5.21
C ASP A 77 -19.34 -5.65 -5.47
N GLU A 78 -19.47 -6.26 -6.66
CA GLU A 78 -18.59 -7.36 -7.06
C GLU A 78 -17.11 -6.93 -7.14
N MET A 79 -16.84 -5.72 -7.63
CA MET A 79 -15.48 -5.16 -7.68
C MET A 79 -14.93 -4.88 -6.27
N ARG A 80 -15.74 -4.34 -5.35
CA ARG A 80 -15.36 -4.16 -3.94
C ARG A 80 -15.01 -5.49 -3.27
N LEU A 81 -15.79 -6.55 -3.55
CA LEU A 81 -15.49 -7.89 -3.03
C LEU A 81 -14.16 -8.42 -3.57
N LYS A 82 -13.87 -8.23 -4.86
CA LYS A 82 -12.58 -8.60 -5.46
C LYS A 82 -11.41 -7.84 -4.84
N GLU A 83 -11.55 -6.55 -4.57
CA GLU A 83 -10.51 -5.77 -3.88
C GLU A 83 -10.24 -6.32 -2.47
N LEU A 84 -11.29 -6.66 -1.74
CA LEU A 84 -11.17 -7.20 -0.38
C LEU A 84 -10.52 -8.59 -0.35
N GLU A 85 -10.92 -9.49 -1.24
CA GLU A 85 -10.35 -10.84 -1.33
C GLU A 85 -8.88 -10.82 -1.75
N ASN A 86 -8.54 -10.01 -2.74
CA ASN A 86 -7.15 -9.82 -3.16
C ASN A 86 -6.32 -9.14 -2.06
N GLY A 87 -6.89 -8.17 -1.35
CA GLY A 87 -6.23 -7.53 -0.21
C GLY A 87 -5.94 -8.51 0.92
N ARG A 88 -6.91 -9.35 1.30
CA ARG A 88 -6.72 -10.40 2.32
C ARG A 88 -5.63 -11.39 1.93
N LEU A 89 -5.64 -11.84 0.69
CA LEU A 89 -4.60 -12.75 0.18
C LEU A 89 -3.23 -12.08 0.20
N ALA A 90 -3.14 -10.81 -0.23
CA ALA A 90 -1.89 -10.06 -0.26
C ALA A 90 -1.30 -9.80 1.13
N MET A 91 -2.12 -9.51 2.14
CA MET A 91 -1.66 -9.32 3.53
C MET A 91 -0.96 -10.58 4.06
N ILE A 92 -1.54 -11.76 3.83
CA ILE A 92 -0.96 -13.03 4.27
C ILE A 92 0.28 -13.38 3.43
N ALA A 93 0.21 -13.19 2.12
CA ALA A 93 1.33 -13.47 1.21
C ALA A 93 2.55 -12.63 1.57
N PHE A 94 2.39 -11.31 1.78
CA PHE A 94 3.50 -10.43 2.14
C PHE A 94 4.15 -10.83 3.48
N GLY A 95 3.36 -11.16 4.49
CA GLY A 95 3.87 -11.64 5.78
C GLY A 95 4.69 -12.93 5.65
N GLY A 96 4.22 -13.87 4.83
CA GLY A 96 4.93 -15.11 4.52
C GLY A 96 6.27 -14.87 3.82
N ILE A 97 6.26 -14.04 2.77
CA ILE A 97 7.46 -13.71 1.98
C ILE A 97 8.51 -13.02 2.84
N ALA A 98 8.12 -12.01 3.64
CA ALA A 98 9.04 -11.29 4.51
C ALA A 98 9.68 -12.20 5.57
N THR A 99 8.88 -13.08 6.18
CA THR A 99 9.37 -14.03 7.20
C THR A 99 10.31 -15.07 6.59
N GLN A 100 9.98 -15.63 5.43
CA GLN A 100 10.85 -16.59 4.74
C GLN A 100 12.16 -15.95 4.30
N ALA A 101 12.11 -14.74 3.74
CA ALA A 101 13.30 -14.01 3.34
C ALA A 101 14.23 -13.70 4.53
N SER A 102 13.67 -13.40 5.70
CA SER A 102 14.45 -13.17 6.92
C SER A 102 15.06 -14.46 7.49
N VAL A 103 14.33 -15.58 7.49
CA VAL A 103 14.77 -16.83 8.12
C VAL A 103 15.77 -17.58 7.24
N PHE A 104 15.50 -17.68 5.95
CA PHE A 104 16.29 -18.51 5.05
C PHE A 104 17.36 -17.73 4.28
N GLY A 105 17.24 -16.40 4.20
CA GLY A 105 18.18 -15.57 3.45
C GLY A 105 18.28 -15.94 1.96
N THR A 106 17.34 -16.74 1.46
CA THR A 106 17.31 -17.20 0.08
C THR A 106 16.75 -16.12 -0.82
N THR A 107 17.25 -16.09 -2.05
CA THR A 107 16.56 -15.37 -3.11
C THR A 107 15.25 -16.07 -3.40
N TRP A 108 14.17 -15.29 -3.48
CA TRP A 108 12.87 -15.73 -4.00
C TRP A 108 13.00 -16.79 -5.12
N PRO A 109 12.34 -17.96 -5.04
CA PRO A 109 11.27 -18.35 -4.11
C PRO A 109 11.73 -18.68 -2.68
#